data_AF-I3UGN4-F1
#
_entry.id   AF-I3UGN4-F1
#
_cell.length_a   1.000
_cell.length_b   1.000
_cell.length_c   1.000
_cell.angle_alpha   90.00
_cell.angle_beta   90.00
_cell.angle_gamma   90.00
#
_symmetry.space_group_name_H-M   'P 1'
#
loop_
_entity.id
_entity.type
_entity.pdbx_description
1 polymer ?
#
loop_
_entity_poly.entity_id
_entity_poly.type
_entity_poly.pdbx_seq_one_letter_code
_entity_poly.pdbx_strand_id
1 'polypeptide(L)'
;MKDGSVWILTDNGSGNKANSPDSMLYLNQYSIDWKSGQFKHIKSVFLSDPDKKVPFRIVHEGTPQRYLTGSDFDTESFQIIGNTLWIGEEFGPFLIKADLDGKVQAVFDTEVDGRKIQSPDNYLVATPGAPGDSYKDVNLKRSKGFEGMAASADGKFLYPLLEGPIWDEHKKAWESADGKTVLRVLEFDVAAEKWSGRSWLYPLEAAHHAIGDFNMIDATTGLIIERDNGEGTPDKACKQGEDPRTCFADLPKFKRVYKVQFGPENAGKPVRKVAYIDLLNIADPSKVARKPLTNGVLQFPFFTIENVDIVDGEHIVVGNDNNFPFSSSREPNKQDDNELILLKTPELLQAK
;
A
#
# COMPACT_ATOMS: atom_id res chain seq x y z
N MET A 1 -13.84 -9.91 -1.67
CA MET A 1 -14.07 -11.13 -2.49
C MET A 1 -15.55 -11.31 -2.83
N LYS A 2 -15.90 -12.04 -3.90
CA LYS A 2 -17.30 -12.28 -4.32
C LYS A 2 -18.18 -12.97 -3.26
N ASP A 3 -17.56 -13.74 -2.36
CA ASP A 3 -18.22 -14.42 -1.24
C ASP A 3 -18.40 -13.52 0.00
N GLY A 4 -18.05 -12.24 -0.10
CA GLY A 4 -18.11 -11.28 1.00
C GLY A 4 -16.96 -11.40 2.02
N SER A 5 -16.00 -12.31 1.81
CA SER A 5 -14.77 -12.33 2.61
C SER A 5 -13.80 -11.23 2.19
N VAL A 6 -12.94 -10.84 3.11
CA VAL A 6 -11.80 -9.94 2.87
C VAL A 6 -10.51 -10.67 3.19
N TRP A 7 -9.45 -10.29 2.49
CA TRP A 7 -8.10 -10.72 2.77
C TRP A 7 -7.32 -9.51 3.27
N ILE A 8 -6.50 -9.71 4.29
CA ILE A 8 -5.67 -8.67 4.90
C ILE A 8 -4.25 -9.23 5.00
N LEU A 9 -3.30 -8.51 4.42
CA LEU A 9 -1.88 -8.84 4.43
C LEU A 9 -1.23 -8.25 5.69
N THR A 10 -0.22 -8.93 6.21
CA THR A 10 0.70 -8.38 7.21
C THR A 10 1.98 -7.96 6.50
N ASP A 11 2.39 -6.71 6.74
CA ASP A 11 3.66 -6.10 6.30
C ASP A 11 4.86 -6.68 7.09
N ASN A 12 6.03 -6.03 7.04
CA ASN A 12 7.18 -6.48 7.83
C ASN A 12 6.94 -6.53 9.36
N GLY A 13 5.89 -5.88 9.87
CA GLY A 13 5.46 -5.89 11.27
C GLY A 13 6.23 -4.98 12.23
N SER A 14 7.51 -4.67 12.00
CA SER A 14 8.32 -3.84 12.94
C SER A 14 8.95 -2.59 12.29
N GLY A 15 8.52 -2.22 11.09
CA GLY A 15 8.85 -1.00 10.38
C GLY A 15 10.22 -0.97 9.71
N ASN A 16 11.05 -2.02 9.82
CA ASN A 16 12.24 -2.18 8.99
C ASN A 16 12.77 -3.62 8.94
N LYS A 17 13.65 -3.85 7.96
CA LYS A 17 14.32 -5.14 7.75
C LYS A 17 15.09 -5.67 8.96
N ALA A 18 15.75 -4.80 9.73
CA ALA A 18 16.72 -5.21 10.75
C ALA A 18 16.08 -5.68 12.06
N ASN A 19 14.85 -5.24 12.36
CA ASN A 19 14.13 -5.60 13.59
C ASN A 19 12.93 -6.53 13.36
N SER A 20 12.75 -7.04 12.14
CA SER A 20 11.63 -7.92 11.77
C SER A 20 11.98 -9.41 11.55
N PRO A 21 13.05 -10.01 12.13
CA PRO A 21 13.42 -11.38 11.82
C PRO A 21 12.48 -12.43 12.43
N ASP A 22 11.64 -12.04 13.38
CA ASP A 22 10.64 -12.87 14.07
C ASP A 22 9.19 -12.48 13.73
N SER A 23 9.00 -11.50 12.84
CA SER A 23 7.70 -11.11 12.30
C SER A 23 7.40 -11.93 11.06
N MET A 24 6.63 -13.00 11.22
CA MET A 24 6.24 -13.87 10.11
C MET A 24 5.35 -13.12 9.11
N LEU A 25 5.53 -13.36 7.81
CA LEU A 25 4.68 -12.80 6.77
C LEU A 25 3.50 -13.73 6.47
N TYR A 26 2.29 -13.20 6.50
CA TYR A 26 1.07 -13.97 6.28
C TYR A 26 -0.10 -13.10 5.82
N LEU A 27 -1.11 -13.76 5.27
CA LEU A 27 -2.39 -13.16 4.97
C LEU A 27 -3.48 -13.80 5.82
N ASN A 28 -4.40 -13.00 6.31
CA ASN A 28 -5.59 -13.47 7.01
C ASN A 28 -6.81 -13.29 6.14
N GLN A 29 -7.70 -14.29 6.15
CA GLN A 29 -9.02 -14.18 5.55
C GLN A 29 -10.06 -14.00 6.65
N TYR A 30 -10.93 -13.01 6.49
CA TYR A 30 -12.03 -12.71 7.41
C TYR A 30 -13.37 -12.66 6.70
N SER A 31 -14.43 -13.03 7.41
CA SER A 31 -15.79 -12.59 7.10
C SER A 31 -16.13 -11.44 8.04
N ILE A 32 -16.68 -10.35 7.49
CA ILE A 32 -17.05 -9.17 8.26
C ILE A 32 -18.57 -9.09 8.35
N ASP A 33 -19.09 -9.04 9.57
CA ASP A 33 -20.47 -8.63 9.81
C ASP A 33 -20.51 -7.11 10.00
N TRP A 34 -20.78 -6.36 8.94
CA TRP A 34 -20.85 -4.90 8.97
C TRP A 34 -21.90 -4.35 9.94
N LYS A 35 -22.97 -5.10 10.20
CA LYS A 35 -24.04 -4.69 11.12
C LYS A 35 -23.63 -4.80 12.58
N SER A 36 -22.78 -5.76 12.95
CA SER A 36 -22.25 -5.86 14.31
C SER A 36 -20.84 -5.28 14.48
N GLY A 37 -20.08 -5.12 13.39
CA GLY A 37 -18.67 -4.74 13.38
C GLY A 37 -17.72 -5.91 13.70
N GLN A 38 -18.22 -7.15 13.72
CA GLN A 38 -17.41 -8.31 14.08
C GLN A 38 -16.59 -8.85 12.90
N PHE A 39 -15.30 -9.06 13.14
CA PHE A 39 -14.40 -9.81 12.28
C PHE A 39 -14.44 -11.28 12.71
N LYS A 40 -14.76 -12.16 11.76
CA LYS A 40 -14.70 -13.61 11.96
C LYS A 40 -13.54 -14.16 11.17
N HIS A 41 -12.48 -14.54 11.87
CA HIS A 41 -11.30 -15.17 11.26
C HIS A 41 -11.71 -16.49 10.60
N ILE A 42 -11.27 -16.67 9.35
CA ILE A 42 -11.54 -17.88 8.56
C ILE A 42 -10.27 -18.73 8.50
N LYS A 43 -9.15 -18.12 8.09
CA LYS A 43 -7.84 -18.78 8.01
C LYS A 43 -6.69 -17.79 7.97
N SER A 44 -5.49 -18.27 8.27
CA SER A 44 -4.22 -17.58 8.05
C SER A 44 -3.37 -18.39 7.08
N VAL A 45 -2.70 -17.70 6.15
CA VAL A 45 -1.84 -18.27 5.12
C VAL A 45 -0.45 -17.66 5.27
N PHE A 46 0.50 -18.46 5.74
CA PHE A 46 1.88 -18.01 5.95
C PHE A 46 2.70 -18.13 4.68
N LEU A 47 3.48 -17.09 4.36
CA LEU A 47 4.37 -17.12 3.21
C LEU A 47 5.58 -18.02 3.49
N SER A 48 5.94 -18.85 2.51
CA SER A 48 7.04 -19.80 2.65
C SER A 48 7.70 -20.13 1.31
N ASP A 49 8.97 -20.51 1.36
CA ASP A 49 9.79 -20.79 0.18
C ASP A 49 10.46 -22.18 0.21
N PRO A 50 9.73 -23.29 0.42
CA PRO A 50 10.32 -24.62 0.54
C PRO A 50 11.09 -25.06 -0.72
N ASP A 51 10.75 -24.52 -1.89
CA ASP A 51 11.35 -24.85 -3.18
C ASP A 51 12.51 -23.91 -3.58
N LYS A 52 12.94 -23.01 -2.68
CA LYS A 52 14.10 -22.09 -2.87
C LYS A 52 13.97 -21.19 -4.11
N LYS A 53 12.81 -20.57 -4.27
CA LYS A 53 12.47 -19.60 -5.32
C LYS A 53 12.92 -18.18 -4.98
N VAL A 54 13.09 -17.85 -3.70
CA VAL A 54 13.67 -16.56 -3.29
C VAL A 54 15.16 -16.54 -3.66
N PRO A 55 15.65 -15.53 -4.40
CA PRO A 55 16.99 -15.56 -5.01
C PRO A 55 18.14 -15.21 -4.04
N PHE A 56 17.82 -15.02 -2.76
CA PHE A 56 18.77 -14.67 -1.70
C PHE A 56 18.52 -15.51 -0.45
N ARG A 57 19.48 -15.46 0.49
CA ARG A 57 19.37 -16.15 1.76
C ARG A 57 18.30 -15.50 2.63
N ILE A 58 17.38 -16.31 3.13
CA ILE A 58 16.30 -15.87 4.03
C ILE A 58 16.62 -16.18 5.51
N VAL A 59 15.83 -15.66 6.45
CA VAL A 59 16.00 -15.91 7.89
C VAL A 59 15.92 -17.41 8.21
N HIS A 60 14.89 -18.10 7.72
CA HIS A 60 14.65 -19.51 8.00
C HIS A 60 15.31 -20.49 6.98
N GLU A 61 16.45 -20.11 6.41
CA GLU A 61 17.20 -20.84 5.37
C GLU A 61 17.42 -22.33 5.70
N GLY A 62 17.65 -22.65 6.97
CA GLY A 62 17.98 -23.99 7.45
C GLY A 62 16.77 -24.89 7.80
N THR A 63 15.54 -24.40 7.63
CA THR A 63 14.33 -25.18 7.92
C THR A 63 13.74 -25.79 6.65
N PRO A 64 13.01 -26.91 6.71
CA PRO A 64 12.37 -27.48 5.52
C PRO A 64 11.34 -26.55 4.89
N GLN A 65 10.55 -25.85 5.70
CA GLN A 65 9.45 -25.02 5.21
C GLN A 65 9.91 -23.66 4.70
N ARG A 66 11.03 -23.12 5.22
CA ARG A 66 11.57 -21.82 4.78
C ARG A 66 10.52 -20.71 4.86
N TYR A 67 9.86 -20.58 6.01
CA TYR A 67 8.92 -19.48 6.23
C TYR A 67 9.61 -18.12 6.05
N LEU A 68 8.86 -17.16 5.52
CA LEU A 68 9.34 -15.80 5.26
C LEU A 68 8.98 -14.88 6.42
N THR A 69 9.88 -13.94 6.71
CA THR A 69 9.70 -12.93 7.75
C THR A 69 9.86 -11.52 7.20
N GLY A 70 9.51 -10.52 8.01
CA GLY A 70 9.69 -9.10 7.68
C GLY A 70 11.15 -8.68 7.48
N SER A 71 12.13 -9.54 7.80
CA SER A 71 13.52 -9.33 7.39
C SER A 71 13.82 -9.79 5.96
N ASP A 72 12.99 -10.65 5.39
CA ASP A 72 13.16 -11.19 4.04
C ASP A 72 12.51 -10.27 3.01
N PHE A 73 11.28 -9.84 3.28
CA PHE A 73 10.47 -8.97 2.43
C PHE A 73 9.63 -8.01 3.28
N ASP A 74 9.18 -6.93 2.66
CA ASP A 74 8.22 -5.99 3.22
C ASP A 74 7.00 -5.94 2.31
N THR A 75 5.95 -6.68 2.65
CA THR A 75 4.84 -6.92 1.73
C THR A 75 3.71 -5.92 1.97
N GLU A 76 3.43 -5.06 1.00
CA GLU A 76 2.50 -3.93 1.18
C GLU A 76 1.18 -4.11 0.43
N SER A 77 1.21 -4.79 -0.73
CA SER A 77 0.02 -4.96 -1.56
C SER A 77 -0.10 -6.37 -2.11
N PHE A 78 -1.32 -6.79 -2.42
CA PHE A 78 -1.54 -8.07 -3.08
C PHE A 78 -2.77 -8.09 -3.98
N GLN A 79 -2.79 -9.04 -4.89
CA GLN A 79 -3.91 -9.34 -5.77
C GLN A 79 -4.06 -10.85 -5.94
N ILE A 80 -5.30 -11.33 -6.05
CA ILE A 80 -5.59 -12.74 -6.31
C ILE A 80 -6.11 -12.88 -7.74
N ILE A 81 -5.37 -13.60 -8.58
CA ILE A 81 -5.76 -13.91 -9.96
C ILE A 81 -5.82 -15.43 -10.12
N GLY A 82 -7.02 -15.97 -10.29
CA GLY A 82 -7.23 -17.41 -10.31
C GLY A 82 -6.84 -18.05 -8.97
N ASN A 83 -5.88 -18.97 -9.01
CA ASN A 83 -5.34 -19.65 -7.82
C ASN A 83 -3.95 -19.13 -7.44
N THR A 84 -3.63 -17.90 -7.82
CA THR A 84 -2.32 -17.29 -7.59
C THR A 84 -2.47 -16.00 -6.80
N LEU A 85 -1.64 -15.90 -5.77
CA LEU A 85 -1.42 -14.69 -5.01
C LEU A 85 -0.23 -13.93 -5.61
N TRP A 86 -0.46 -12.68 -5.99
CA TRP A 86 0.57 -11.75 -6.44
C TRP A 86 0.77 -10.71 -5.36
N ILE A 87 2.00 -10.45 -4.95
CA ILE A 87 2.32 -9.57 -3.81
C ILE A 87 3.36 -8.54 -4.27
N GLY A 88 3.09 -7.26 -4.04
CA GLY A 88 4.05 -6.18 -4.20
C GLY A 88 4.84 -6.00 -2.90
N GLU A 89 6.14 -5.77 -3.03
CA GLU A 89 7.06 -5.63 -1.90
C GLU A 89 7.89 -4.33 -1.98
N GLU A 90 8.33 -3.85 -0.81
CA GLU A 90 8.88 -2.50 -0.63
C GLU A 90 10.42 -2.43 -0.66
N PHE A 91 11.12 -3.38 -0.03
CA PHE A 91 12.57 -3.28 0.15
C PHE A 91 13.34 -3.41 -1.15
N GLY A 92 13.07 -4.45 -1.92
CA GLY A 92 13.82 -4.83 -3.09
C GLY A 92 13.11 -4.57 -4.40
N PRO A 93 12.19 -3.59 -4.47
CA PRO A 93 10.82 -3.83 -4.91
C PRO A 93 10.70 -5.00 -5.90
N PHE A 94 10.02 -6.03 -5.47
CA PHE A 94 9.75 -7.24 -6.22
C PHE A 94 8.26 -7.42 -6.39
N LEU A 95 7.90 -8.08 -7.49
CA LEU A 95 6.60 -8.74 -7.58
C LEU A 95 6.80 -10.22 -7.21
N ILE A 96 6.07 -10.70 -6.21
CA ILE A 96 6.16 -12.07 -5.70
C ILE A 96 4.92 -12.83 -6.17
N LYS A 97 5.15 -14.04 -6.70
CA LYS A 97 4.09 -14.97 -7.06
C LYS A 97 4.07 -16.12 -6.06
N ALA A 98 2.92 -16.39 -5.46
CA ALA A 98 2.68 -17.52 -4.56
C ALA A 98 1.38 -18.24 -4.91
N ASP A 99 1.20 -19.47 -4.43
CA ASP A 99 -0.12 -20.11 -4.41
C ASP A 99 -0.98 -19.61 -3.25
N LEU A 100 -2.25 -20.05 -3.21
CA LEU A 100 -3.20 -19.68 -2.15
C LEU A 100 -2.89 -20.30 -0.77
N ASP A 101 -1.89 -21.17 -0.69
CA ASP A 101 -1.34 -21.72 0.55
C ASP A 101 -0.06 -20.99 0.99
N GLY A 102 0.33 -19.92 0.27
CA GLY A 102 1.44 -19.04 0.62
C GLY A 102 2.81 -19.53 0.17
N LYS A 103 2.88 -20.61 -0.63
CA LYS A 103 4.15 -21.11 -1.15
C LYS A 103 4.60 -20.26 -2.34
N VAL A 104 5.77 -19.63 -2.20
CA VAL A 104 6.41 -18.84 -3.26
C VAL A 104 6.75 -19.71 -4.45
N GLN A 105 6.39 -19.23 -5.63
CA GLN A 105 6.61 -19.86 -6.93
C GLN A 105 7.66 -19.10 -7.75
N ALA A 106 7.68 -17.76 -7.65
CA ALA A 106 8.63 -16.89 -8.34
C ALA A 106 8.74 -15.52 -7.65
N VAL A 107 9.87 -14.85 -7.88
CA VAL A 107 10.14 -13.46 -7.47
C VAL A 107 10.67 -12.72 -8.71
N PHE A 108 10.06 -11.60 -9.06
CA PHE A 108 10.39 -10.81 -10.24
C PHE A 108 11.04 -9.49 -9.84
N ASP A 109 12.26 -9.24 -10.31
CA ASP A 109 12.91 -7.92 -10.21
C ASP A 109 12.06 -6.85 -10.87
N THR A 110 11.90 -5.67 -10.26
CA THR A 110 11.20 -4.55 -10.89
C THR A 110 12.07 -3.85 -11.92
N GLU A 111 11.51 -3.60 -13.11
CA GLU A 111 12.18 -2.88 -14.18
C GLU A 111 11.33 -1.72 -14.72
N VAL A 112 11.96 -0.57 -14.91
CA VAL A 112 11.38 0.61 -15.58
C VAL A 112 12.36 1.12 -16.62
N ASP A 113 11.88 1.28 -17.85
CA ASP A 113 12.68 1.75 -18.99
C ASP A 113 13.99 0.93 -19.19
N GLY A 114 13.91 -0.39 -18.96
CA GLY A 114 15.04 -1.32 -19.09
C GLY A 114 16.10 -1.22 -17.98
N ARG A 115 15.79 -0.53 -16.88
CA ARG A 115 16.65 -0.41 -15.70
C ARG A 115 15.99 -1.07 -14.49
N LYS A 116 16.77 -1.79 -13.71
CA LYS A 116 16.31 -2.34 -12.42
C LYS A 116 15.99 -1.20 -11.46
N ILE A 117 14.91 -1.35 -10.70
CA ILE A 117 14.57 -0.44 -9.61
C ILE A 117 15.06 -1.03 -8.30
N GLN A 118 15.92 -0.29 -7.61
CA GLN A 118 16.64 -0.80 -6.45
C GLN A 118 16.66 0.24 -5.34
N SER A 119 16.18 -0.17 -4.16
CA SER A 119 16.42 0.54 -2.91
C SER A 119 17.73 0.06 -2.26
N PRO A 120 18.24 0.75 -1.23
CA PRO A 120 19.35 0.29 -0.41
C PRO A 120 19.19 -1.10 0.21
N ASP A 121 17.96 -1.62 0.36
CA ASP A 121 17.68 -2.93 0.96
C ASP A 121 17.49 -4.07 -0.05
N ASN A 122 17.55 -3.75 -1.35
CA ASN A 122 17.57 -4.76 -2.41
C ASN A 122 18.82 -5.65 -2.28
N TYR A 123 18.65 -6.97 -2.39
CA TYR A 123 19.73 -7.94 -2.11
C TYR A 123 20.94 -7.85 -3.04
N LEU A 124 20.80 -7.22 -4.21
CA LEU A 124 21.90 -6.99 -5.16
C LEU A 124 22.72 -5.74 -4.82
N VAL A 125 22.23 -4.87 -3.93
CA VAL A 125 22.90 -3.64 -3.55
C VAL A 125 23.91 -3.93 -2.44
N ALA A 126 25.16 -3.55 -2.69
CA ALA A 126 26.20 -3.56 -1.68
C ALA A 126 26.29 -2.21 -0.98
N THR A 127 26.36 -2.22 0.35
CA THR A 127 26.70 -1.03 1.14
C THR A 127 28.06 -0.47 0.70
N PRO A 128 28.21 0.86 0.57
CA PRO A 128 29.50 1.48 0.23
C PRO A 128 30.62 1.04 1.18
N GLY A 129 31.79 0.73 0.62
CA GLY A 129 32.90 0.12 1.36
C GLY A 129 33.78 1.09 2.15
N ALA A 130 33.68 2.39 1.89
CA ALA A 130 34.44 3.43 2.59
C ALA A 130 33.57 4.64 2.95
N PRO A 131 33.90 5.37 4.03
CA PRO A 131 33.26 6.65 4.33
C PRO A 131 33.38 7.63 3.15
N GLY A 132 32.26 8.26 2.77
CA GLY A 132 32.20 9.21 1.66
C GLY A 132 31.86 8.59 0.30
N ASP A 133 31.89 7.26 0.18
CA ASP A 133 31.39 6.58 -1.02
C ASP A 133 29.86 6.62 -1.07
N SER A 134 29.32 6.65 -2.29
CA SER A 134 27.88 6.60 -2.55
C SER A 134 27.45 5.22 -3.03
N TYR A 135 26.17 4.88 -2.84
CA TYR A 135 25.58 3.68 -3.42
C TYR A 135 25.74 3.69 -4.95
N LYS A 136 25.89 2.49 -5.52
CA LYS A 136 25.83 2.27 -6.97
C LYS A 136 24.49 1.64 -7.30
N ASP A 137 23.89 2.06 -8.41
CA ASP A 137 22.65 1.48 -8.96
C ASP A 137 21.41 1.56 -8.05
N VAL A 138 21.48 2.35 -6.96
CA VAL A 138 20.31 2.67 -6.12
C VAL A 138 19.58 3.87 -6.71
N ASN A 139 18.34 3.66 -7.15
CA ASN A 139 17.50 4.67 -7.78
C ASN A 139 16.13 4.81 -7.11
N LEU A 140 15.94 4.19 -5.95
CA LEU A 140 14.78 4.33 -5.11
C LEU A 140 15.22 4.51 -3.66
N LYS A 141 14.43 5.24 -2.85
CA LYS A 141 14.73 5.35 -1.42
C LYS A 141 14.43 4.03 -0.72
N ARG A 142 15.09 3.82 0.42
CA ARG A 142 14.71 2.80 1.41
C ARG A 142 13.24 2.99 1.77
N SER A 143 12.52 1.88 1.89
CA SER A 143 11.10 1.85 2.17
C SER A 143 10.34 2.83 1.29
N LYS A 144 10.38 2.60 -0.02
CA LYS A 144 9.62 3.36 -1.02
C LYS A 144 9.29 2.50 -2.26
N GLY A 145 9.28 1.18 -2.11
CA GLY A 145 8.98 0.19 -3.15
C GLY A 145 7.50 0.14 -3.49
N PHE A 146 6.93 -1.05 -3.74
CA PHE A 146 5.49 -1.13 -4.04
C PHE A 146 4.67 -0.97 -2.76
N GLU A 147 3.63 -0.15 -2.86
CA GLU A 147 2.72 0.19 -1.76
C GLU A 147 1.29 -0.21 -2.11
N GLY A 148 0.80 0.21 -3.29
CA GLY A 148 -0.49 -0.21 -3.82
C GLY A 148 -0.32 -1.11 -5.04
N MET A 149 -1.27 -2.02 -5.29
CA MET A 149 -1.28 -2.79 -6.53
C MET A 149 -2.70 -3.17 -6.92
N ALA A 150 -3.09 -2.82 -8.14
CA ALA A 150 -4.39 -3.23 -8.69
C ALA A 150 -4.24 -4.41 -9.65
N ALA A 151 -5.34 -5.16 -9.87
CA ALA A 151 -5.45 -6.12 -10.95
C ALA A 151 -6.49 -5.65 -11.99
N SER A 152 -6.19 -5.85 -13.27
CA SER A 152 -7.19 -5.75 -14.33
C SER A 152 -8.36 -6.72 -14.10
N ALA A 153 -9.58 -6.31 -14.45
CA ALA A 153 -10.79 -7.12 -14.22
C ALA A 153 -10.78 -8.48 -14.95
N ASP A 154 -10.05 -8.59 -16.06
CA ASP A 154 -9.86 -9.85 -16.80
C ASP A 154 -8.65 -10.66 -16.35
N GLY A 155 -7.89 -10.18 -15.35
CA GLY A 155 -6.74 -10.85 -14.75
C GLY A 155 -5.51 -10.93 -15.65
N LYS A 156 -5.47 -10.21 -16.79
CA LYS A 156 -4.32 -10.25 -17.70
C LYS A 156 -3.14 -9.44 -17.20
N PHE A 157 -3.42 -8.35 -16.50
CA PHE A 157 -2.43 -7.39 -16.03
C PHE A 157 -2.57 -7.11 -14.54
N LEU A 158 -1.42 -6.88 -13.92
CA LEU A 158 -1.27 -6.22 -12.62
C LEU A 158 -0.73 -4.82 -12.82
N TYR A 159 -1.10 -3.92 -11.91
CA TYR A 159 -0.68 -2.53 -11.91
C TYR A 159 -0.08 -2.13 -10.55
N PRO A 160 1.13 -2.62 -10.21
CA PRO A 160 1.79 -2.23 -8.97
C PRO A 160 2.26 -0.78 -9.04
N LEU A 161 2.09 -0.05 -7.95
CA LEU A 161 2.36 1.38 -7.80
C LEU A 161 3.44 1.57 -6.74
N LEU A 162 4.56 2.17 -7.17
CA LEU A 162 5.63 2.56 -6.27
C LEU A 162 5.15 3.65 -5.29
N GLU A 163 5.60 3.59 -4.04
CA GLU A 163 5.35 4.60 -3.02
C GLU A 163 6.21 5.85 -3.22
N GLY A 164 7.46 5.67 -3.67
CA GLY A 164 8.40 6.77 -3.88
C GLY A 164 8.71 7.07 -5.35
N PRO A 165 9.12 8.32 -5.64
CA PRO A 165 9.60 8.70 -6.96
C PRO A 165 10.94 8.02 -7.25
N ILE A 166 11.17 7.69 -8.52
CA ILE A 166 12.46 7.17 -8.98
C ILE A 166 13.48 8.32 -9.05
N TRP A 167 14.72 8.05 -8.69
CA TRP A 167 15.84 8.97 -8.86
C TRP A 167 16.35 8.97 -10.31
N ASP A 168 16.41 10.14 -10.92
CA ASP A 168 17.00 10.35 -12.24
C ASP A 168 18.45 10.81 -12.08
N GLU A 169 19.40 9.89 -12.27
CA GLU A 169 20.84 10.16 -12.16
C GLU A 169 21.34 11.26 -13.11
N HIS A 170 20.74 11.38 -14.30
CA HIS A 170 21.15 12.39 -15.28
C HIS A 170 20.72 13.78 -14.84
N LYS A 171 19.50 13.90 -14.29
CA LYS A 171 18.96 15.17 -13.77
C LYS A 171 19.39 15.46 -12.34
N LYS A 172 19.92 14.47 -11.62
CA LYS A 172 20.21 14.51 -10.19
C LYS A 172 19.00 15.01 -9.39
N ALA A 173 17.84 14.45 -9.72
CA ALA A 173 16.57 14.85 -9.13
C ALA A 173 15.63 13.65 -9.05
N TRP A 174 14.70 13.71 -8.09
CA TRP A 174 13.55 12.81 -8.05
C TRP A 174 12.64 13.08 -9.24
N GLU A 175 12.02 12.02 -9.75
CA GLU A 175 11.14 12.12 -10.89
C GLU A 175 9.96 13.07 -10.64
N SER A 176 9.71 13.92 -11.64
CA SER A 176 8.63 14.91 -11.60
C SER A 176 8.04 15.11 -12.99
N ALA A 177 6.76 15.48 -13.03
CA ALA A 177 6.05 15.92 -14.23
C ALA A 177 5.15 17.10 -13.87
N ASP A 178 5.09 18.10 -14.76
CA ASP A 178 4.27 19.31 -14.59
C ASP A 178 4.47 20.00 -13.22
N GLY A 179 5.71 20.00 -12.73
CA GLY A 179 6.10 20.62 -11.46
C GLY A 179 5.71 19.83 -10.20
N LYS A 180 5.14 18.63 -10.34
CA LYS A 180 4.79 17.73 -9.23
C LYS A 180 5.72 16.53 -9.18
N THR A 181 6.05 16.07 -7.97
CA THR A 181 6.62 14.73 -7.76
C THR A 181 5.65 13.68 -8.28
N VAL A 182 6.16 12.69 -8.99
CA VAL A 182 5.35 11.61 -9.56
C VAL A 182 5.84 10.24 -9.11
N LEU A 183 4.88 9.34 -8.94
CA LEU A 183 5.11 7.93 -8.67
C LEU A 183 4.82 7.11 -9.92
N ARG A 184 5.31 5.87 -9.99
CA ARG A 184 5.13 4.99 -11.15
C ARG A 184 4.08 3.92 -10.88
N VAL A 185 3.02 3.92 -11.69
CA VAL A 185 2.14 2.75 -11.88
C VAL A 185 2.75 1.92 -13.00
N LEU A 186 3.17 0.68 -12.73
CA LEU A 186 3.75 -0.22 -13.73
C LEU A 186 2.71 -1.16 -14.31
N GLU A 187 3.00 -1.82 -15.42
CA GLU A 187 2.15 -2.91 -15.94
C GLU A 187 2.94 -4.21 -16.04
N PHE A 188 2.41 -5.25 -15.41
CA PHE A 188 2.94 -6.61 -15.48
C PHE A 188 1.95 -7.52 -16.20
N ASP A 189 2.42 -8.22 -17.24
CA ASP A 189 1.65 -9.24 -17.96
C ASP A 189 1.69 -10.56 -17.19
N VAL A 190 0.53 -10.97 -16.66
CA VAL A 190 0.39 -12.13 -15.77
C VAL A 190 0.64 -13.44 -16.50
N ALA A 191 0.24 -13.53 -17.78
CA ALA A 191 0.37 -14.75 -18.56
C ALA A 191 1.81 -14.92 -19.07
N ALA A 192 2.45 -13.82 -19.44
CA ALA A 192 3.84 -13.81 -19.91
C ALA A 192 4.86 -13.72 -18.76
N GLU A 193 4.41 -13.46 -17.54
CA GLU A 193 5.22 -13.28 -16.33
C GLU A 193 6.36 -12.27 -16.52
N LYS A 194 6.03 -11.11 -17.10
CA LYS A 194 7.00 -10.06 -17.41
C LYS A 194 6.40 -8.67 -17.35
N TRP A 195 7.26 -7.69 -17.07
CA TRP A 195 6.92 -6.28 -17.28
C TRP A 195 6.65 -6.02 -18.76
N SER A 196 5.53 -5.36 -19.06
CA SER A 196 5.17 -5.08 -20.45
C SER A 196 5.97 -3.90 -21.04
N GLY A 197 6.64 -3.13 -20.17
CA GLY A 197 7.30 -1.87 -20.50
C GLY A 197 6.37 -0.66 -20.48
N ARG A 198 5.05 -0.84 -20.31
CA ARG A 198 4.14 0.27 -20.07
C ARG A 198 4.16 0.68 -18.59
N SER A 199 4.06 1.99 -18.37
CA SER A 199 3.87 2.59 -17.06
C SER A 199 3.08 3.89 -17.19
N TRP A 200 2.57 4.40 -16.08
CA TRP A 200 1.93 5.71 -15.98
C TRP A 200 2.51 6.48 -14.79
N LEU A 201 2.28 7.79 -14.79
CA LEU A 201 2.71 8.67 -13.70
C LEU A 201 1.52 8.97 -12.77
N TYR A 202 1.69 8.79 -11.47
CA TYR A 202 0.74 9.29 -10.46
C TYR A 202 1.29 10.58 -9.84
N PRO A 203 0.74 11.76 -10.20
CA PRO A 203 1.20 13.03 -9.63
C PRO A 203 0.64 13.24 -8.22
N LEU A 204 1.54 13.37 -7.23
CA LEU A 204 1.17 13.69 -5.86
C LEU A 204 0.63 15.13 -5.76
N GLU A 205 -0.32 15.36 -4.84
CA GLU A 205 -0.76 16.72 -4.53
C GLU A 205 0.31 17.51 -3.76
N ALA A 206 1.11 16.83 -2.95
CA ALA A 206 2.32 17.39 -2.38
C ALA A 206 3.45 16.35 -2.31
N ALA A 207 4.69 16.79 -2.48
CA ALA A 207 5.87 15.90 -2.57
C ALA A 207 6.14 15.05 -1.31
N HIS A 208 5.52 15.38 -0.18
CA HIS A 208 5.67 14.67 1.10
C HIS A 208 4.45 13.78 1.43
N HIS A 209 3.45 13.72 0.56
CA HIS A 209 2.37 12.75 0.70
C HIS A 209 2.87 11.35 0.35
N ALA A 210 2.15 10.35 0.85
CA ALA A 210 2.29 8.96 0.48
C ALA A 210 0.99 8.46 -0.16
N ILE A 211 1.11 7.40 -0.96
CA ILE A 211 -0.06 6.60 -1.35
C ILE A 211 -0.29 5.50 -0.32
N GLY A 212 -1.39 4.76 -0.44
CA GLY A 212 -1.61 3.64 0.48
C GLY A 212 -2.22 2.38 -0.11
N ASP A 213 -3.07 2.48 -1.14
CA ASP A 213 -3.53 1.29 -1.85
C ASP A 213 -4.07 1.69 -3.24
N PHE A 214 -4.21 0.71 -4.12
CA PHE A 214 -4.70 0.86 -5.48
C PHE A 214 -5.54 -0.33 -5.94
N ASN A 215 -6.81 -0.10 -6.32
CA ASN A 215 -7.67 -1.14 -6.90
C ASN A 215 -8.47 -0.65 -8.12
N MET A 216 -8.68 -1.52 -9.13
CA MET A 216 -9.40 -1.16 -10.35
C MET A 216 -10.93 -1.17 -10.12
N ILE A 217 -11.62 -0.19 -10.70
CA ILE A 217 -13.08 -0.15 -10.82
C ILE A 217 -13.53 -0.85 -12.11
N ASP A 218 -12.85 -0.53 -13.20
CA ASP A 218 -13.14 -1.06 -14.53
C ASP A 218 -11.85 -1.17 -15.34
N ALA A 219 -11.95 -1.29 -16.68
CA ALA A 219 -10.79 -1.43 -17.56
C ALA A 219 -9.87 -0.20 -17.60
N THR A 220 -10.37 0.99 -17.23
CA THR A 220 -9.67 2.27 -17.41
C THR A 220 -9.71 3.17 -16.19
N THR A 221 -10.43 2.80 -15.14
CA THR A 221 -10.51 3.59 -13.91
C THR A 221 -10.23 2.76 -12.66
N GLY A 222 -9.62 3.39 -11.66
CA GLY A 222 -9.29 2.76 -10.39
C GLY A 222 -9.33 3.75 -9.23
N LEU A 223 -9.15 3.24 -8.02
CA LEU A 223 -9.15 3.97 -6.76
C LEU A 223 -7.74 3.97 -6.18
N ILE A 224 -7.20 5.15 -5.84
CA ILE A 224 -5.89 5.28 -5.18
C ILE A 224 -6.06 6.10 -3.91
N ILE A 225 -5.53 5.61 -2.78
CA ILE A 225 -5.41 6.42 -1.57
C ILE A 225 -4.20 7.34 -1.67
N GLU A 226 -4.35 8.60 -1.26
CA GLU A 226 -3.25 9.53 -1.03
C GLU A 226 -3.48 10.28 0.29
N ARG A 227 -2.43 10.34 1.12
CA ARG A 227 -2.48 10.86 2.48
C ARG A 227 -1.24 11.68 2.84
N ASP A 228 -1.41 12.67 3.70
CA ASP A 228 -0.30 13.26 4.44
C ASP A 228 0.10 12.37 5.64
N ASN A 229 1.10 12.80 6.41
CA ASN A 229 1.59 12.09 7.59
C ASN A 229 1.05 12.67 8.90
N GLY A 230 0.02 13.53 8.84
CA GLY A 230 -0.65 14.01 10.04
C GLY A 230 -1.60 12.94 10.61
N GLU A 231 -1.88 13.03 11.91
CA GLU A 231 -2.83 12.14 12.58
C GLU A 231 -3.60 12.85 13.70
N GLY A 232 -4.74 12.28 14.11
CA GLY A 232 -5.56 12.85 15.18
C GLY A 232 -6.74 13.69 14.73
N THR A 233 -7.58 14.06 15.69
CA THR A 233 -8.77 14.89 15.47
C THR A 233 -8.66 16.25 16.16
N PRO A 234 -9.28 17.32 15.61
CA PRO A 234 -9.23 18.67 16.18
C PRO A 234 -9.62 18.79 17.66
N ASP A 235 -10.53 17.94 18.16
CA ASP A 235 -10.94 17.94 19.57
C ASP A 235 -9.83 17.49 20.54
N LYS A 236 -8.73 16.93 20.02
CA LYS A 236 -7.57 16.44 20.76
C LYS A 236 -6.25 17.08 20.30
N ALA A 237 -6.36 18.19 19.58
CA ALA A 237 -5.21 18.97 19.15
C ALA A 237 -4.46 19.54 20.36
N CYS A 238 -3.13 19.60 20.27
CA CYS A 238 -2.33 20.27 21.29
C CYS A 238 -2.64 21.77 21.36
N LYS A 239 -2.86 22.27 22.57
CA LYS A 239 -2.86 23.70 22.84
C LYS A 239 -1.44 24.23 22.83
N GLN A 240 -1.29 25.54 22.67
CA GLN A 240 0.03 26.17 22.67
C GLN A 240 0.78 25.87 23.99
N GLY A 241 1.95 25.25 23.87
CA GLY A 241 2.80 24.88 25.00
C GLY A 241 2.38 23.60 25.74
N GLU A 242 1.38 22.88 25.24
CA GLU A 242 0.99 21.57 25.75
C GLU A 242 2.01 20.49 25.35
N ASP A 243 2.11 19.45 26.17
CA ASP A 243 3.00 18.33 25.92
C ASP A 243 2.45 17.46 24.78
N PRO A 244 3.18 17.31 23.65
CA PRO A 244 2.71 16.52 22.50
C PRO A 244 2.57 15.03 22.80
N ARG A 245 3.01 14.57 23.98
CA ARG A 245 2.73 13.20 24.45
C ARG A 245 1.29 13.03 24.90
N THR A 246 0.48 14.06 25.09
CA THR A 246 -0.90 13.93 25.59
C THR A 246 -1.97 14.42 24.60
N CYS A 247 -1.57 14.82 23.40
CA CYS A 247 -2.40 15.47 22.39
C CYS A 247 -1.77 15.30 20.99
N PHE A 248 -2.50 15.69 19.95
CA PHE A 248 -1.98 15.65 18.57
C PHE A 248 -1.36 16.98 18.17
N ALA A 249 -0.05 16.95 17.87
CA ALA A 249 0.71 18.14 17.49
C ALA A 249 0.64 18.46 15.99
N ASP A 250 0.47 17.43 15.15
CA ASP A 250 0.36 17.59 13.70
C ASP A 250 -0.88 16.87 13.17
N LEU A 251 -1.98 17.63 13.07
CA LEU A 251 -3.25 17.12 12.58
C LEU A 251 -3.23 16.88 11.06
N PRO A 252 -3.97 15.87 10.56
CA PRO A 252 -4.08 15.61 9.15
C PRO A 252 -4.85 16.74 8.46
N LYS A 253 -4.39 17.11 7.27
CA LYS A 253 -4.98 18.12 6.38
C LYS A 253 -5.43 17.49 5.07
N PHE A 254 -4.94 16.29 4.76
CA PHE A 254 -5.17 15.62 3.49
C PHE A 254 -5.21 14.10 3.67
N LYS A 255 -6.39 13.50 3.52
CA LYS A 255 -6.60 12.05 3.41
C LYS A 255 -7.67 11.80 2.37
N ARG A 256 -7.33 11.24 1.21
CA ARG A 256 -8.27 11.11 0.08
C ARG A 256 -8.21 9.73 -0.57
N VAL A 257 -9.37 9.27 -1.03
CA VAL A 257 -9.48 8.22 -2.04
C VAL A 257 -9.78 8.89 -3.37
N TYR A 258 -8.85 8.85 -4.32
CA TYR A 258 -9.04 9.36 -5.67
C TYR A 258 -9.60 8.30 -6.59
N LYS A 259 -10.60 8.66 -7.41
CA LYS A 259 -10.85 7.96 -8.67
C LYS A 259 -9.88 8.49 -9.72
N VAL A 260 -9.10 7.59 -10.32
CA VAL A 260 -8.16 7.91 -11.40
C VAL A 260 -8.58 7.23 -12.70
N GLN A 261 -8.20 7.80 -13.83
CA GLN A 261 -8.38 7.26 -15.17
C GLN A 261 -7.03 7.13 -15.89
N PHE A 262 -6.78 5.97 -16.49
CA PHE A 262 -5.60 5.66 -17.27
C PHE A 262 -5.85 4.49 -18.23
N GLY A 263 -5.02 4.36 -19.25
CA GLY A 263 -5.16 3.30 -20.26
C GLY A 263 -3.98 3.25 -21.24
N PRO A 264 -4.01 2.29 -22.18
CA PRO A 264 -2.98 2.13 -23.20
C PRO A 264 -2.65 3.42 -23.98
N GLU A 265 -3.66 4.24 -24.24
CA GLU A 265 -3.59 5.47 -25.02
C GLU A 265 -2.80 6.60 -24.36
N ASN A 266 -2.66 6.57 -23.03
CA ASN A 266 -1.89 7.54 -22.26
C ASN A 266 -0.73 6.90 -21.48
N ALA A 267 -0.29 5.70 -21.87
CA ALA A 267 0.94 5.11 -21.35
C ALA A 267 2.12 6.10 -21.45
N GLY A 268 2.91 6.18 -20.39
CA GLY A 268 4.01 7.12 -20.20
C GLY A 268 3.59 8.52 -19.73
N LYS A 269 2.29 8.80 -19.60
CA LYS A 269 1.76 10.11 -19.17
C LYS A 269 1.15 10.05 -17.77
N PRO A 270 0.89 11.21 -17.12
CA PRO A 270 0.12 11.26 -15.91
C PRO A 270 -1.27 10.65 -16.04
N VAL A 271 -1.68 9.88 -15.02
CA VAL A 271 -3.07 9.46 -14.84
C VAL A 271 -3.94 10.70 -14.57
N ARG A 272 -5.20 10.64 -14.99
CA ARG A 272 -6.17 11.72 -14.74
C ARG A 272 -6.90 11.47 -13.42
N LYS A 273 -6.74 12.33 -12.43
CA LYS A 273 -7.60 12.37 -11.24
C LYS A 273 -8.98 12.91 -11.63
N VAL A 274 -10.03 12.10 -11.44
CA VAL A 274 -11.41 12.39 -11.88
C VAL A 274 -12.26 12.97 -10.76
N ALA A 275 -12.22 12.34 -9.59
CA ALA A 275 -12.99 12.70 -8.41
C ALA A 275 -12.28 12.17 -7.15
N TYR A 276 -12.73 12.57 -5.96
CA TYR A 276 -12.22 12.03 -4.71
C TYR A 276 -13.27 12.00 -3.60
N ILE A 277 -13.03 11.16 -2.60
CA ILE A 277 -13.67 11.21 -1.28
C ILE A 277 -12.65 11.75 -0.28
N ASP A 278 -13.09 12.69 0.55
CA ASP A 278 -12.30 13.24 1.65
C ASP A 278 -12.55 12.45 2.93
N LEU A 279 -11.53 11.70 3.37
CA LEU A 279 -11.61 10.82 4.53
C LEU A 279 -11.59 11.59 5.87
N LEU A 280 -11.32 12.89 5.85
CA LEU A 280 -11.44 13.76 7.03
C LEU A 280 -12.84 14.39 7.16
N ASN A 281 -13.74 14.12 6.21
CA ASN A 281 -15.05 14.73 6.15
C ASN A 281 -16.14 13.75 5.67
N ILE A 282 -16.30 12.64 6.40
CA ILE A 282 -17.25 11.58 6.04
C ILE A 282 -18.59 11.86 6.72
N ALA A 283 -19.62 12.14 5.92
CA ALA A 283 -20.98 12.34 6.43
C ALA A 283 -21.59 11.03 6.98
N ASP A 284 -22.32 11.13 8.10
CA ASP A 284 -23.05 10.00 8.69
C ASP A 284 -24.58 10.29 8.77
N PRO A 285 -25.27 10.42 7.62
CA PRO A 285 -26.69 10.79 7.59
C PRO A 285 -27.59 9.74 8.25
N SER A 286 -27.18 8.48 8.22
CA SER A 286 -27.92 7.35 8.80
C SER A 286 -27.55 7.07 10.26
N LYS A 287 -26.60 7.82 10.84
CA LYS A 287 -26.12 7.68 12.23
C LYS A 287 -25.61 6.28 12.54
N VAL A 288 -24.83 5.70 11.62
CA VAL A 288 -24.28 4.34 11.72
C VAL A 288 -22.83 4.30 12.21
N ALA A 289 -22.16 5.45 12.33
CA ALA A 289 -20.79 5.50 12.83
C ALA A 289 -20.71 4.91 14.25
N ARG A 290 -19.72 4.02 14.44
CA ARG A 290 -19.43 3.39 15.75
C ARG A 290 -18.43 4.18 16.58
N LYS A 291 -17.75 5.13 15.94
CA LYS A 291 -16.78 6.04 16.54
C LYS A 291 -17.40 7.42 16.70
N PRO A 292 -16.97 8.21 17.71
CA PRO A 292 -17.44 9.57 17.86
C PRO A 292 -17.23 10.41 16.59
N LEU A 293 -18.16 11.30 16.32
CA LEU A 293 -18.03 12.29 15.24
C LEU A 293 -17.26 13.50 15.75
N THR A 294 -16.42 14.07 14.91
CA THR A 294 -15.75 15.36 15.17
C THR A 294 -16.37 16.41 14.25
N ASN A 295 -16.86 17.51 14.83
CA ASN A 295 -17.57 18.58 14.09
C ASN A 295 -18.74 18.08 13.23
N GLY A 296 -19.43 17.03 13.69
CA GLY A 296 -20.63 16.49 13.02
C GLY A 296 -20.35 15.50 11.89
N VAL A 297 -19.09 15.14 11.65
CA VAL A 297 -18.69 14.16 10.63
C VAL A 297 -17.79 13.08 11.23
N LEU A 298 -17.75 11.92 10.58
CA LEU A 298 -16.76 10.89 10.90
C LEU A 298 -15.43 11.30 10.24
N GLN A 299 -14.36 11.27 11.02
CA GLN A 299 -13.00 11.41 10.49
C GLN A 299 -12.32 10.04 10.53
N PHE A 300 -11.50 9.79 9.50
CA PHE A 300 -10.57 8.67 9.40
C PHE A 300 -9.14 9.23 9.49
N PRO A 301 -8.69 9.61 10.70
CA PRO A 301 -7.58 10.53 10.90
C PRO A 301 -6.24 9.80 11.02
N PHE A 302 -6.12 8.63 10.43
CA PHE A 302 -5.00 7.73 10.69
C PHE A 302 -3.72 8.21 10.04
N PHE A 303 -2.60 8.01 10.73
CA PHE A 303 -1.26 8.23 10.15
C PHE A 303 -1.15 7.48 8.82
N THR A 304 -1.62 6.24 8.83
CA THR A 304 -1.56 5.30 7.71
C THR A 304 -2.95 4.82 7.30
N ILE A 305 -3.22 4.81 5.99
CA ILE A 305 -4.49 4.37 5.41
C ILE A 305 -4.11 3.60 4.14
N GLU A 306 -4.09 2.27 4.23
CA GLU A 306 -3.41 1.41 3.24
C GLU A 306 -4.31 0.29 2.73
N ASN A 307 -5.63 0.48 2.80
CA ASN A 307 -6.57 -0.45 2.19
C ASN A 307 -7.71 0.31 1.53
N VAL A 308 -7.94 0.05 0.23
CA VAL A 308 -9.16 0.44 -0.48
C VAL A 308 -9.60 -0.66 -1.44
N ASP A 309 -10.84 -1.09 -1.36
CA ASP A 309 -11.41 -2.04 -2.33
C ASP A 309 -12.87 -1.70 -2.64
N ILE A 310 -13.36 -2.19 -3.76
CA ILE A 310 -14.74 -2.02 -4.20
C ILE A 310 -15.54 -3.20 -3.68
N VAL A 311 -16.60 -2.89 -2.95
CA VAL A 311 -17.49 -3.92 -2.40
C VAL A 311 -18.61 -4.23 -3.37
N ASP A 312 -19.20 -3.20 -3.97
CA ASP A 312 -20.22 -3.29 -5.00
C ASP A 312 -20.31 -2.00 -5.83
N GLY A 313 -21.34 -1.86 -6.67
CA GLY A 313 -21.50 -0.70 -7.56
C GLY A 313 -21.79 0.64 -6.86
N GLU A 314 -22.00 0.65 -5.54
CA GLU A 314 -22.21 1.86 -4.75
C GLU A 314 -21.27 1.98 -3.54
N HIS A 315 -20.54 0.93 -3.17
CA HIS A 315 -19.76 0.90 -1.93
C HIS A 315 -18.28 0.58 -2.14
N ILE A 316 -17.45 1.26 -1.33
CA ILE A 316 -16.03 0.96 -1.15
C ILE A 316 -15.77 0.63 0.32
N VAL A 317 -14.74 -0.17 0.57
CA VAL A 317 -14.15 -0.35 1.89
C VAL A 317 -12.86 0.44 1.98
N VAL A 318 -12.61 1.07 3.12
CA VAL A 318 -11.33 1.73 3.43
C VAL A 318 -10.83 1.24 4.79
N GLY A 319 -9.52 1.02 4.91
CA GLY A 319 -8.90 0.46 6.11
C GLY A 319 -7.76 1.27 6.70
N ASN A 320 -7.56 1.09 8.00
CA ASN A 320 -6.43 1.61 8.77
C ASN A 320 -5.36 0.52 8.87
N ASP A 321 -4.13 0.83 8.46
CA ASP A 321 -2.97 0.11 8.96
C ASP A 321 -2.54 0.75 10.29
N ASN A 322 -2.78 0.01 11.37
CA ASN A 322 -2.62 0.53 12.72
C ASN A 322 -1.17 0.60 13.20
N ASN A 323 -0.19 0.17 12.39
CA ASN A 323 1.24 0.26 12.70
C ASN A 323 1.55 -0.20 14.13
N PHE A 324 0.89 -1.27 14.60
CA PHE A 324 0.95 -1.63 16.02
C PHE A 324 2.40 -1.94 16.43
N PRO A 325 2.91 -1.38 17.55
CA PRO A 325 2.21 -0.61 18.59
C PRO A 325 2.42 0.93 18.49
N PHE A 326 2.86 1.45 17.35
CA PHE A 326 3.41 2.80 17.19
C PHE A 326 2.36 3.89 16.93
N SER A 327 1.28 3.61 16.17
CA SER A 327 0.26 4.63 15.85
C SER A 327 -0.83 4.76 16.91
N SER A 328 -1.35 5.98 17.07
CA SER A 328 -2.41 6.31 18.04
C SER A 328 -3.28 7.46 17.57
N SER A 329 -3.93 7.31 16.42
CA SER A 329 -4.58 8.41 15.72
C SER A 329 -6.00 8.75 16.19
N ARG A 330 -6.70 7.87 16.92
CA ARG A 330 -8.01 8.23 17.52
C ARG A 330 -7.90 8.80 18.93
N GLU A 331 -6.96 8.30 19.72
CA GLU A 331 -6.79 8.63 21.14
C GLU A 331 -5.29 8.71 21.46
N PRO A 332 -4.77 9.85 21.97
CA PRO A 332 -3.35 9.96 22.30
C PRO A 332 -2.86 8.86 23.26
N ASN A 333 -1.76 8.20 22.90
CA ASN A 333 -1.15 7.07 23.63
C ASN A 333 -2.03 5.81 23.76
N LYS A 334 -3.05 5.68 22.93
CA LYS A 334 -3.80 4.44 22.83
C LYS A 334 -3.67 3.93 21.40
N GLN A 335 -3.15 2.71 21.28
CA GLN A 335 -2.96 2.05 19.99
C GLN A 335 -4.28 2.01 19.22
N ASP A 336 -4.17 2.25 17.92
CA ASP A 336 -5.33 2.21 17.05
C ASP A 336 -5.92 0.80 16.97
N ASP A 337 -7.24 0.76 16.85
CA ASP A 337 -7.95 -0.48 16.57
C ASP A 337 -7.67 -0.91 15.12
N ASN A 338 -7.77 -2.21 14.85
CA ASN A 338 -7.99 -2.69 13.48
C ASN A 338 -9.34 -2.15 13.00
N GLU A 339 -9.33 -1.20 12.06
CA GLU A 339 -10.53 -0.47 11.66
C GLU A 339 -10.74 -0.52 10.15
N LEU A 340 -11.95 -0.94 9.75
CA LEU A 340 -12.45 -0.85 8.38
C LEU A 340 -13.76 -0.06 8.38
N ILE A 341 -13.93 0.80 7.39
CA ILE A 341 -15.17 1.54 7.13
C ILE A 341 -15.75 1.12 5.78
N LEU A 342 -17.07 0.92 5.74
CA LEU A 342 -17.83 0.71 4.51
C LEU A 342 -18.50 2.02 4.12
N LEU A 343 -18.10 2.59 2.99
CA LEU A 343 -18.56 3.88 2.51
C LEU A 343 -19.46 3.72 1.29
N LYS A 344 -20.65 4.30 1.35
CA LYS A 344 -21.51 4.47 0.18
C LYS A 344 -21.05 5.68 -0.63
N THR A 345 -20.55 5.44 -1.84
CA THR A 345 -19.86 6.42 -2.71
C THR A 345 -20.27 6.33 -4.20
N PRO A 346 -21.57 6.21 -4.55
CA PRO A 346 -21.98 6.04 -5.94
C PRO A 346 -21.54 7.20 -6.85
N GLU A 347 -21.51 8.44 -6.33
CA GLU A 347 -21.05 9.61 -7.08
C GLU A 347 -19.57 9.52 -7.45
N LEU A 348 -18.72 9.00 -6.55
CA LEU A 348 -17.30 8.74 -6.84
C LEU A 348 -17.19 7.70 -7.95
N LEU A 349 -17.85 6.55 -7.78
CA LEU A 349 -17.75 5.42 -8.70
C LEU A 349 -18.30 5.77 -10.10
N GLN A 350 -19.31 6.65 -10.20
CA GLN A 350 -19.95 7.05 -11.47
C GLN A 350 -19.32 8.30 -12.14
N ALA A 351 -18.43 9.03 -11.45
CA ALA A 351 -17.78 10.23 -11.99
C ALA A 351 -16.98 9.96 -13.29
N LYS A 352 -16.91 10.93 -14.20
CA LYS A 352 -16.31 10.81 -15.55
C LYS A 352 -15.24 11.87 -15.85
#